data_AF-A0A8R1E9C0-F1
#
_entry.id   AF-A0A8R1E9C0-F1
#
_cell.length_a   1.000
_cell.length_b   1.000
_cell.length_c   1.000
_cell.angle_alpha   90.00
_cell.angle_beta   90.00
_cell.angle_gamma   90.00
#
_symmetry.space_group_name_H-M   'P 1'
#
loop_
_entity.id
_entity.type
_entity.pdbx_description
1 polymer ?
#
loop_
_entity_poly.entity_id
_entity_poly.type
_entity_poly.pdbx_seq_one_letter_code
_entity_poly.pdbx_strand_id
1 'polypeptide(L)'
;MHSPSESRILYESKLSIFNGRLCAICISAISHSTEFVKLRVTSSSDASILLDKLLEPSVADKLGETLKKISDARSQDPGILGPRVDSNSDDVAHPFRLIVESGEEEVLSVPLSVSSPQEHADYVLGLYAKEKAQHHAQIEKTKEIAKQLERKTVEYNAVCSVHLSYFH
;
A
#
# COMPACT_ATOMS: atom_id res chain seq x y z
N MET A 1 1.44 20.86 -8.10
CA MET A 1 0.84 20.02 -7.05
C MET A 1 0.05 18.92 -7.74
N HIS A 2 0.57 17.68 -7.79
CA HIS A 2 -0.20 16.54 -8.31
C HIS A 2 -1.19 16.11 -7.23
N SER A 3 -2.47 16.05 -7.59
CA SER A 3 -3.53 15.60 -6.70
C SER A 3 -3.27 14.13 -6.29
N PRO A 4 -3.51 13.74 -5.02
CA PRO A 4 -3.48 12.34 -4.57
C PRO A 4 -4.41 11.39 -5.33
N SER A 5 -5.34 11.93 -6.14
CA SER A 5 -6.39 11.19 -6.85
C SER A 5 -5.93 10.48 -8.14
N GLU A 6 -4.68 10.62 -8.57
CA GLU A 6 -4.15 9.96 -9.79
C GLU A 6 -3.16 8.83 -9.52
N SER A 7 -2.98 8.44 -8.25
CA SER A 7 -2.16 7.28 -7.89
C SER A 7 -3.00 6.01 -7.89
N ARG A 8 -2.59 5.03 -8.69
CA ARG A 8 -3.15 3.69 -8.75
C ARG A 8 -2.16 2.69 -8.15
N ILE A 9 -2.58 1.93 -7.14
CA ILE A 9 -1.79 0.83 -6.59
C ILE A 9 -1.78 -0.30 -7.62
N LEU A 10 -0.59 -0.72 -8.03
CA LEU A 10 -0.38 -1.86 -8.94
C LEU A 10 -0.13 -3.15 -8.18
N TYR A 11 0.58 -3.06 -7.05
CA TYR A 11 0.93 -4.21 -6.23
C TYR A 11 1.19 -3.77 -4.78
N GLU A 12 0.73 -4.56 -3.82
CA GLU A 12 1.02 -4.35 -2.40
C GLU A 12 1.19 -5.69 -1.71
N SER A 13 2.33 -5.91 -1.04
CA SER A 13 2.49 -7.10 -0.22
C SER A 13 3.57 -7.02 0.84
N LYS A 14 3.45 -7.91 1.84
CA LYS A 14 4.42 -8.14 2.93
C LYS A 14 5.49 -9.18 2.61
N LEU A 15 5.39 -9.87 1.47
CA LEU A 15 6.29 -10.97 1.07
C LEU A 15 7.12 -10.59 -0.17
N SER A 16 7.62 -9.37 -0.19
CA SER A 16 8.56 -8.90 -1.21
C SER A 16 9.99 -8.90 -0.63
N ILE A 17 11.00 -8.76 -1.48
CA ILE A 17 12.40 -8.73 -1.05
C ILE A 17 12.99 -7.35 -1.30
N PHE A 18 13.71 -6.80 -0.31
CA PHE A 18 14.50 -5.59 -0.46
C PHE A 18 15.91 -5.87 0.07
N ASN A 19 16.91 -5.77 -0.80
CA ASN A 19 18.32 -6.07 -0.51
C ASN A 19 18.50 -7.39 0.27
N GLY A 20 17.86 -8.46 -0.22
CA GLY A 20 17.92 -9.80 0.38
C GLY A 20 17.10 -10.00 1.66
N ARG A 21 16.29 -9.01 2.09
CA ARG A 21 15.42 -9.12 3.28
C ARG A 21 13.95 -9.11 2.89
N LEU A 22 13.16 -9.98 3.53
CA LEU A 22 11.70 -9.94 3.42
C LEU A 22 11.17 -8.62 3.98
N CYS A 23 10.31 -7.96 3.21
CA CYS A 23 9.76 -6.66 3.58
C CYS A 23 8.39 -6.42 2.94
N ALA A 24 7.70 -5.41 3.45
CA ALA A 24 6.50 -4.90 2.84
C ALA A 24 6.84 -3.88 1.76
N ILE A 25 6.40 -4.13 0.52
CA ILE A 25 6.57 -3.23 -0.61
C ILE A 25 5.19 -2.92 -1.21
N CYS A 26 4.97 -1.64 -1.48
CA CYS A 26 3.86 -1.13 -2.27
C CYS A 26 4.42 -0.48 -3.54
N ILE A 27 3.91 -0.91 -4.69
CA ILE A 27 4.25 -0.41 -6.02
C ILE A 27 3.00 0.28 -6.57
N SER A 28 3.13 1.57 -6.88
CA SER A 28 2.05 2.37 -7.45
C SER A 28 2.48 3.05 -8.75
N ALA A 29 1.51 3.26 -9.62
CA ALA A 29 1.63 4.09 -10.81
C ALA A 29 0.92 5.42 -10.54
N ILE A 30 1.60 6.52 -10.85
CA ILE A 30 1.08 7.88 -10.72
C ILE A 30 1.09 8.48 -12.12
N SER A 31 -0.08 8.93 -12.58
CA SER A 31 -0.16 9.68 -13.84
C SER A 31 0.73 10.91 -13.73
N HIS A 32 1.66 11.08 -14.67
CA HIS A 32 2.61 12.20 -14.65
C HIS A 32 2.42 13.09 -15.88
N SER A 33 2.35 12.51 -17.07
CA SER A 33 1.98 13.18 -18.32
C SER A 33 1.31 12.19 -19.28
N THR A 34 0.87 12.65 -20.45
CA THR A 34 0.35 11.79 -21.51
C THR A 34 1.39 10.78 -22.03
N GLU A 35 2.68 11.10 -21.86
CA GLU A 35 3.81 10.31 -22.38
C GLU A 35 4.50 9.47 -21.29
N PHE A 36 4.26 9.78 -20.01
CA PHE A 36 4.96 9.13 -18.91
C PHE A 36 4.06 8.83 -17.73
N VAL A 37 4.27 7.65 -17.16
CA VAL A 37 3.73 7.20 -15.88
C VAL A 37 4.87 7.14 -14.88
N LYS A 38 4.67 7.76 -13.72
CA LYS A 38 5.63 7.68 -12.61
C LYS A 38 5.36 6.41 -11.81
N LEU A 39 6.26 5.43 -11.90
CA LEU A 39 6.31 4.29 -11.01
C LEU A 39 6.91 4.74 -9.67
N ARG A 40 6.26 4.35 -8.58
CA ARG A 40 6.69 4.61 -7.21
C ARG A 40 6.73 3.31 -6.41
N VAL A 41 7.82 3.08 -5.70
CA VAL A 41 8.03 1.95 -4.79
C VAL A 41 8.23 2.49 -3.39
N THR A 42 7.41 2.01 -2.46
CA THR A 42 7.38 2.44 -1.06
C THR A 42 7.31 1.25 -0.12
N SER A 43 7.62 1.46 1.16
CA SER A 43 7.46 0.44 2.20
C SER A 43 6.59 0.96 3.34
N SER A 44 5.68 0.13 3.83
CA SER A 44 4.89 0.44 5.04
C SER A 44 5.68 0.22 6.33
N SER A 45 6.79 -0.52 6.28
CA SER A 45 7.68 -0.74 7.42
C SER A 45 8.83 0.27 7.49
N ASP A 46 9.13 0.95 6.39
CA ASP A 46 10.24 1.91 6.30
C ASP A 46 9.86 3.10 5.41
N ALA A 47 9.60 4.24 6.05
CA ALA A 47 9.22 5.47 5.36
C ALA A 47 10.38 6.13 4.60
N SER A 48 11.63 5.68 4.78
CA SER A 48 12.79 6.14 4.00
C SER A 48 12.86 5.51 2.62
N ILE A 49 12.14 4.40 2.40
CA ILE A 49 12.02 3.76 1.10
C ILE A 49 11.00 4.53 0.27
N LEU A 50 11.50 5.46 -0.54
CA LEU A 50 10.74 6.17 -1.56
C LEU A 50 11.58 6.20 -2.84
N LEU A 51 11.24 5.29 -3.75
CA LEU A 51 11.97 5.10 -5.01
C LEU A 51 11.03 5.37 -6.17
N ASP A 52 11.52 6.07 -7.18
CA ASP A 52 10.73 6.50 -8.32
C ASP A 52 11.40 6.16 -9.65
N LYS A 53 10.60 6.00 -10.70
CA LYS A 53 11.04 5.97 -12.10
C LYS A 53 9.93 6.47 -13.03
N LEU A 54 10.28 7.27 -14.04
CA LEU A 54 9.37 7.56 -15.15
C LEU A 54 9.44 6.43 -16.17
N LEU A 55 8.29 5.90 -16.53
CA LEU A 55 8.11 4.82 -17.50
C LEU A 55 7.21 5.29 -18.64
N GLU A 56 7.43 4.73 -19.82
CA GLU A 56 6.45 4.80 -20.90
C GLU A 56 5.17 4.04 -20.50
N PRO A 57 3.97 4.49 -20.92
CA PRO A 57 2.71 3.84 -20.60
C PRO A 57 2.69 2.34 -20.93
N SER A 58 3.23 1.96 -22.09
CA SER A 58 3.33 0.55 -22.53
C SER A 58 4.12 -0.32 -21.55
N VAL A 59 5.22 0.22 -21.01
CA VAL A 59 6.06 -0.48 -20.01
C VAL A 59 5.35 -0.55 -18.67
N ALA A 60 4.67 0.52 -18.26
CA ALA A 60 3.89 0.55 -17.03
C ALA A 60 2.70 -0.44 -17.08
N ASP A 61 2.02 -0.55 -18.21
CA ASP A 61 0.94 -1.51 -18.45
C ASP A 61 1.45 -2.94 -18.36
N LYS A 62 2.56 -3.25 -19.07
CA LYS A 62 3.20 -4.58 -19.02
C LYS A 62 3.64 -4.95 -17.59
N LEU A 63 4.21 -3.99 -16.85
CA LEU A 63 4.59 -4.18 -15.46
C LEU A 63 3.35 -4.47 -14.59
N GLY A 64 2.27 -3.71 -14.78
CA GLY A 64 1.01 -3.90 -14.06
C GLY A 64 0.40 -5.29 -14.31
N GLU A 65 0.40 -5.77 -15.55
CA GLU A 65 -0.05 -7.12 -15.89
C GLU A 65 0.80 -8.20 -15.24
N THR A 66 2.13 -8.04 -15.25
CA THR A 66 3.06 -9.00 -14.64
C THR A 66 2.89 -9.05 -13.12
N LEU A 67 2.75 -7.89 -12.48
CA LEU A 67 2.49 -7.80 -11.04
C LEU A 67 1.14 -8.43 -10.66
N LYS A 68 0.13 -8.29 -11.53
CA LYS A 68 -1.17 -8.95 -11.34
C LYS A 68 -1.04 -10.47 -11.43
N LYS A 69 -0.33 -11.00 -12.42
CA LYS A 69 -0.06 -12.46 -12.52
C LYS A 69 0.60 -13.00 -11.25
N ILE A 70 1.55 -12.27 -10.67
CA ILE A 70 2.21 -12.65 -9.40
C ILE A 70 1.21 -12.62 -8.24
N SER A 71 0.38 -11.58 -8.14
CA SER A 71 -0.66 -11.49 -7.11
C SER A 71 -1.66 -12.65 -7.22
N ASP A 72 -2.07 -12.99 -8.43
CA ASP A 72 -3.01 -14.08 -8.71
C ASP A 72 -2.37 -15.45 -8.38
N ALA A 73 -1.13 -15.69 -8.81
CA ALA A 73 -0.39 -16.91 -8.48
C ALA A 73 -0.22 -17.08 -6.97
N ARG A 74 0.05 -15.97 -6.25
CA ARG A 74 0.19 -15.98 -4.79
C ARG A 74 -1.11 -16.24 -4.04
N SER A 75 -2.26 -15.90 -4.63
CA SER A 75 -3.55 -16.27 -4.06
C SER A 75 -3.76 -17.80 -4.05
N GLN A 76 -3.08 -18.51 -4.96
CA GLN A 76 -3.12 -19.97 -5.07
C GLN A 76 -2.00 -20.63 -4.26
N ASP A 77 -0.79 -20.07 -4.28
CA ASP A 77 0.37 -20.52 -3.49
C ASP A 77 1.01 -19.35 -2.71
N PRO A 78 0.74 -19.25 -1.39
CA PRO A 78 1.31 -18.22 -0.53
C PRO A 78 2.85 -18.25 -0.42
N GLY A 79 3.51 -19.34 -0.81
CA GLY A 79 4.96 -19.50 -0.81
C GLY A 79 5.67 -18.75 -1.94
N ILE A 80 4.93 -18.33 -2.98
CA ILE A 80 5.50 -17.56 -4.08
C ILE A 80 5.94 -16.18 -3.56
N LEU A 81 7.21 -15.86 -3.80
CA LEU A 81 7.80 -14.58 -3.44
C LEU A 81 7.33 -13.47 -4.39
N GLY A 82 7.17 -12.28 -3.83
CA GLY A 82 6.85 -11.09 -4.59
C GLY A 82 8.05 -10.48 -5.34
N PRO A 83 7.84 -9.30 -5.94
CA PRO A 83 8.90 -8.50 -6.53
C PRO A 83 10.08 -8.27 -5.58
N ARG A 84 11.27 -8.15 -6.16
CA ARG A 84 12.51 -7.90 -5.44
C ARG A 84 13.06 -6.53 -5.80
N VAL A 85 13.66 -5.85 -4.85
CA VAL A 85 14.41 -4.61 -5.07
C VAL A 85 15.84 -4.84 -4.60
N ASP A 86 16.78 -4.77 -5.53
CA ASP A 86 18.19 -4.96 -5.26
C ASP A 86 18.96 -3.64 -5.43
N SER A 87 19.98 -3.45 -4.60
CA SER A 87 20.93 -2.35 -4.73
C SER A 87 21.82 -2.53 -5.94
N ASN A 88 22.00 -1.46 -6.70
CA ASN A 88 22.90 -1.39 -7.84
C ASN A 88 24.02 -0.38 -7.52
N SER A 89 25.18 -0.89 -7.10
CA SER A 89 26.34 -0.05 -6.77
C SER A 89 26.95 0.68 -7.97
N ASP A 90 26.69 0.18 -9.16
CA ASP A 90 27.40 0.59 -10.37
C ASP A 90 26.72 1.78 -11.07
N ASP A 91 25.46 2.08 -10.73
CA ASP A 91 24.70 3.21 -11.25
C ASP A 91 24.29 4.15 -10.11
N VAL A 92 25.04 5.25 -9.96
CA VAL A 92 24.75 6.28 -8.96
C VAL A 92 23.42 6.98 -9.21
N ALA A 93 22.97 7.08 -10.47
CA ALA A 93 21.70 7.70 -10.81
C ALA A 93 20.51 6.79 -10.49
N HIS A 94 20.71 5.47 -10.60
CA HIS A 94 19.70 4.45 -10.27
C HIS A 94 20.29 3.41 -9.31
N PRO A 95 20.47 3.77 -8.02
CA PRO A 95 21.13 2.92 -7.04
C PRO A 95 20.30 1.69 -6.65
N PHE A 96 19.09 1.54 -7.18
CA PHE A 96 18.21 0.40 -6.95
C PHE A 96 17.61 -0.12 -8.25
N ARG A 97 17.20 -1.38 -8.25
CA ARG A 97 16.54 -2.03 -9.38
C ARG A 97 15.39 -2.88 -8.89
N LEU A 98 14.20 -2.64 -9.43
CA LEU A 98 13.04 -3.50 -9.24
C LEU A 98 13.13 -4.67 -10.22
N ILE A 99 13.05 -5.89 -9.69
CA ILE A 99 13.05 -7.13 -10.44
C ILE A 99 11.72 -7.82 -10.19
N VAL A 100 10.99 -8.09 -11.27
CA VAL A 100 9.69 -8.76 -11.26
C VAL A 100 9.81 -10.02 -12.10
N GLU A 101 9.72 -11.17 -11.45
CA GLU A 101 9.84 -12.50 -12.07
C GLU A 101 8.46 -13.18 -12.05
N SER A 102 7.91 -13.50 -13.22
CA SER A 102 6.67 -14.28 -13.33
C SER A 102 6.98 -15.63 -13.98
N GLY A 103 7.40 -16.61 -13.18
CA GLY A 103 7.81 -17.93 -13.67
C GLY A 103 9.18 -17.92 -14.38
N GLU A 104 9.41 -18.87 -15.27
CA GLU A 104 10.73 -19.12 -15.87
C GLU A 104 11.10 -18.15 -17.03
N GLU A 105 10.15 -17.40 -17.59
CA GLU A 105 10.36 -16.74 -18.90
C GLU A 105 10.31 -15.21 -18.87
N GLU A 106 9.68 -14.57 -17.87
CA GLU A 106 9.44 -13.12 -17.89
C GLU A 106 10.09 -12.44 -16.68
N VAL A 107 11.27 -11.85 -16.91
CA VAL A 107 11.99 -11.01 -15.95
C VAL A 107 11.92 -9.55 -16.42
N LEU A 108 11.15 -8.73 -15.71
CA LEU A 108 11.15 -7.29 -15.88
C LEU A 108 12.10 -6.66 -14.88
N SER A 109 13.03 -5.86 -15.37
CA SER A 109 14.02 -5.14 -14.58
C SER A 109 13.86 -3.64 -14.81
N VAL A 110 13.44 -2.91 -13.78
CA VAL A 110 13.24 -1.46 -13.83
C VAL A 110 14.27 -0.75 -12.94
N PRO A 111 15.13 0.12 -13.47
CA PRO A 111 16.04 0.91 -12.66
C PRO A 111 15.26 1.97 -11.88
N LEU A 112 15.59 2.14 -10.60
CA LEU A 112 14.91 3.01 -9.67
C LEU A 112 15.88 4.05 -9.11
N SER A 113 15.43 5.30 -9.02
CA SER A 113 16.16 6.39 -8.40
C SER A 113 15.52 6.76 -7.05
N VAL A 114 16.34 7.26 -6.12
CA VAL A 114 15.82 7.88 -4.89
C VAL A 114 15.08 9.17 -5.26
N SER A 115 13.89 9.37 -4.70
CA SER A 115 13.14 10.59 -4.90
C SER A 115 13.85 11.82 -4.33
N SER A 116 13.49 13.01 -4.81
CA SER A 116 14.09 14.24 -4.29
C SER A 116 13.74 14.45 -2.80
N PRO A 117 14.59 15.16 -2.02
CA PRO A 117 14.29 15.45 -0.61
C PRO A 117 12.94 16.16 -0.40
N GLN A 118 12.55 17.02 -1.34
CA GLN A 118 11.26 17.71 -1.29
C GLN A 118 10.10 16.73 -1.47
N GLU A 119 10.16 15.86 -2.48
CA GLU A 119 9.13 14.84 -2.70
C GLU A 119 9.04 13.86 -1.53
N HIS A 120 10.18 13.56 -0.90
CA HIS A 120 10.23 12.72 0.28
C HIS A 120 9.54 13.39 1.48
N ALA A 121 9.79 14.70 1.70
CA ALA A 121 9.10 15.45 2.73
C ALA A 121 7.59 15.51 2.48
N ASP A 122 7.18 15.80 1.25
CA ASP A 122 5.76 15.85 0.85
C ASP A 122 5.07 14.49 1.02
N TYR A 123 5.76 13.39 0.70
CA TYR A 123 5.27 12.03 0.91
C TYR A 123 5.04 11.74 2.39
N VAL A 124 6.01 12.03 3.26
CA VAL A 124 5.90 11.79 4.71
C VAL A 124 4.79 12.66 5.32
N LEU A 125 4.67 13.92 4.91
CA LEU A 125 3.58 14.79 5.34
C LEU A 125 2.21 14.26 4.89
N GLY A 126 2.14 13.71 3.67
CA GLY A 126 0.95 13.04 3.16
C GLY A 126 0.55 11.81 3.97
N LEU A 127 1.52 10.97 4.35
CA LEU A 127 1.30 9.83 5.25
C LEU A 127 0.73 10.28 6.59
N TYR A 128 1.36 11.28 7.21
CA TYR A 128 0.90 11.83 8.49
C TYR A 128 -0.53 12.39 8.41
N ALA A 129 -0.85 13.16 7.36
CA ALA A 129 -2.18 13.70 7.17
C ALA A 129 -3.23 12.60 7.01
N LYS A 130 -2.92 11.54 6.23
CA LYS A 130 -3.80 10.38 6.03
C LYS A 130 -4.03 9.63 7.35
N GLU A 131 -2.98 9.34 8.10
CA GLU A 131 -3.07 8.62 9.36
C GLU A 131 -3.83 9.43 10.42
N LYS A 132 -3.59 10.74 10.50
CA LYS A 132 -4.34 11.65 11.37
C LYS A 132 -5.84 11.65 11.05
N ALA A 133 -6.21 11.68 9.77
CA ALA A 133 -7.61 11.63 9.35
C ALA A 133 -8.25 10.27 9.70
N GLN A 134 -7.55 9.16 9.46
CA GLN A 134 -8.02 7.82 9.81
C GLN A 134 -8.22 7.66 11.32
N HIS A 135 -7.27 8.14 12.13
CA HIS A 135 -7.37 8.10 13.59
C HIS A 135 -8.57 8.90 14.10
N HIS A 136 -8.82 10.08 13.55
CA HIS A 136 -9.99 10.88 13.91
C HIS A 136 -11.30 10.17 13.54
N ALA A 137 -11.40 9.59 12.34
CA ALA A 137 -12.56 8.80 11.93
C ALA A 137 -12.79 7.59 12.84
N GLN A 138 -11.73 6.93 13.29
CA GLN A 138 -11.80 5.79 14.21
C GLN A 138 -12.31 6.21 15.59
N ILE A 139 -11.90 7.38 16.11
CA ILE A 139 -12.40 7.93 17.37
C ILE A 139 -13.92 8.16 17.27
N GLU A 140 -14.38 8.82 16.22
CA GLU A 140 -15.82 9.11 16.06
C GLU A 140 -16.64 7.83 15.92
N LYS A 141 -16.15 6.86 15.13
CA LYS A 141 -16.79 5.54 15.03
C LYS A 141 -16.88 4.83 16.38
N THR A 142 -15.82 4.91 17.19
CA THR A 142 -15.79 4.29 18.52
C THR A 142 -16.78 4.94 19.47
N LYS A 143 -16.88 6.28 19.47
CA LYS A 143 -17.88 7.01 20.26
C LYS A 143 -19.31 6.63 19.88
N GLU A 144 -19.58 6.48 18.58
CA GLU A 144 -20.91 6.10 18.10
C GLU A 144 -21.27 4.67 18.54
N ILE A 145 -20.34 3.72 18.39
CA ILE A 145 -20.55 2.34 18.85
C ILE A 145 -20.79 2.30 20.37
N ALA A 146 -20.05 3.09 21.16
CA ALA A 146 -20.25 3.17 22.61
C ALA A 146 -21.66 3.65 22.97
N LYS A 147 -22.18 4.69 22.29
CA LYS A 147 -23.56 5.18 22.48
C LYS A 147 -24.60 4.12 22.12
N GLN A 148 -24.38 3.38 21.03
CA GLN A 148 -25.28 2.30 20.61
C GLN A 148 -25.29 1.15 21.63
N LEU A 149 -24.13 0.82 22.20
CA LEU A 149 -24.02 -0.21 23.23
C LEU A 149 -24.74 0.22 24.52
N GLU A 150 -24.59 1.47 24.93
CA GLU A 150 -25.29 2.03 26.10
C GLU A 150 -26.81 1.97 25.92
N ARG A 151 -27.32 2.40 24.75
CA ARG A 151 -28.76 2.30 24.43
C ARG A 151 -29.26 0.85 24.48
N LYS A 152 -28.56 -0.09 23.84
CA LYS A 152 -28.94 -1.51 23.86
C LYS A 152 -28.91 -2.10 25.27
N THR A 153 -27.98 -1.66 26.12
CA THR A 153 -27.91 -2.10 27.52
C THR A 153 -29.13 -1.64 28.30
N VAL A 154 -29.55 -0.38 28.12
CA VAL A 154 -30.78 0.15 28.73
C VAL A 154 -32.01 -0.60 28.23
N GLU A 155 -32.13 -0.83 26.92
CA GLU A 155 -33.23 -1.59 26.32
C GLU A 155 -33.32 -3.02 26.87
N TYR A 156 -32.19 -3.74 26.93
CA TYR A 156 -32.13 -5.09 27.48
C TYR A 156 -32.56 -5.14 28.94
N ASN A 157 -32.04 -4.23 29.77
CA ASN A 157 -32.40 -4.15 31.18
C ASN A 157 -33.89 -3.82 31.39
N ALA A 158 -34.46 -2.96 30.55
CA ALA A 158 -35.89 -2.67 30.58
C ALA A 158 -36.73 -3.92 30.27
N VAL A 159 -36.35 -4.70 29.26
CA VAL A 159 -37.03 -5.96 28.91
C VAL A 159 -36.93 -6.99 30.04
N CYS A 160 -35.75 -7.19 30.63
CA CYS A 160 -35.57 -8.11 31.76
C CYS A 160 -36.37 -7.68 33.00
N SER A 161 -36.43 -6.37 33.29
CA SER A 161 -37.20 -5.83 34.41
C SER A 161 -38.71 -6.05 34.23
N VAL A 162 -39.22 -5.91 33.01
CA VAL A 162 -40.63 -6.21 32.69
C VAL A 162 -40.90 -7.72 32.81
N HIS A 163 -39.98 -8.58 32.38
CA HIS A 163 -40.16 -10.04 32.49
C HIS A 163 -40.21 -10.52 33.94
N LEU A 164 -39.39 -9.95 34.83
CA LEU A 164 -39.38 -10.26 36.26
C LEU A 164 -40.65 -9.83 37.00
N SER A 165 -41.34 -8.79 36.52
CA SER A 165 -42.58 -8.29 37.12
C SER A 165 -43.83 -9.07 36.69
N TYR A 166 -43.73 -9.95 35.70
CA TYR A 166 -44.80 -10.89 35.32
C TYR A 166 -44.78 -12.22 36.12
N PHE A 167 -43.73 -12.48 36.89
CA PHE A 167 -43.55 -13.71 37.68
C PHE A 167 -43.82 -13.52 39.19
N HIS A 168 -44.31 -12.35 39.60
CA HIS A 168 -44.80 -12.04 40.95
C HIS A 168 -46.29 -11.71 40.91
#